data_AF-A0A838JBA2-F1
#
_entry.id   AF-A0A838JBA2-F1
#
_cell.length_a   1.000
_cell.length_b   1.000
_cell.length_c   1.000
_cell.angle_alpha   90.00
_cell.angle_beta   90.00
_cell.angle_gamma   90.00
#
_symmetry.space_group_name_H-M   'P 1'
#
loop_
_entity.id
_entity.type
_entity.pdbx_description
1 polymer ?
#
loop_
_entity_poly.entity_id
_entity_poly.type
_entity_poly.pdbx_seq_one_letter_code
_entity_poly.pdbx_strand_id
1 'polypeptide(L)'
;MEDQSFDRSHYTLLKQAVNGLSGVCDGAETRDDQGFDGSDTRAGHLYAFLPLDAWPLSAFHRAWRWTKKYHRQLEQMQIDCSGLPEPPRFEHQGRQIALQPDTRGFFVTFPYDDELIAAFRQIPGQDLHTIPIGTSTKLFFRYRTVKVVTGAGKALLAFADHYDFRLGPGTKTLAASCDMLPAIEEQDADQHEYRIVVESGTARAFALYFPRIAALNDEVKRIPGRSFAYSGGFHWVIPATAPAADALLEFIERHPHFFLSPDVKKRLDALMGRV
;
A
#
# COMPACT_ATOMS: atom_id res chain seq x y z
N MET A 1 -8.17 -24.13 22.68
CA MET A 1 -7.15 -24.44 21.68
C MET A 1 -6.28 -23.22 21.57
N GLU A 2 -5.02 -23.33 21.97
CA GLU A 2 -4.03 -22.27 21.82
C GLU A 2 -3.94 -21.88 20.34
N ASP A 3 -4.25 -20.62 20.03
CA ASP A 3 -4.05 -20.01 18.71
C ASP A 3 -2.54 -20.08 18.45
N GLN A 4 -2.10 -21.08 17.68
CA GLN A 4 -0.74 -21.08 17.14
C GLN A 4 -0.58 -19.76 16.43
N SER A 5 0.20 -18.86 17.03
CA SER A 5 0.49 -17.54 16.47
C SER A 5 0.99 -17.75 15.05
N PHE A 6 0.15 -17.43 14.06
CA PHE A 6 0.54 -17.50 12.66
C PHE A 6 1.56 -16.38 12.42
N ASP A 7 2.83 -16.73 12.45
CA ASP A 7 3.91 -15.78 12.24
C ASP A 7 3.95 -15.36 10.77
N ARG A 8 3.48 -14.14 10.52
CA ARG A 8 3.42 -13.53 9.19
C ARG A 8 4.81 -13.20 8.65
N SER A 9 5.80 -12.97 9.51
CA SER A 9 7.14 -12.51 9.11
C SER A 9 7.89 -13.54 8.26
N HIS A 10 7.60 -14.83 8.45
CA HIS A 10 8.09 -15.94 7.62
C HIS A 10 7.66 -15.85 6.15
N TYR A 11 6.63 -15.06 5.85
CA TYR A 11 6.06 -14.93 4.50
C TYR A 11 6.37 -13.58 3.85
N THR A 12 7.38 -12.85 4.34
CA THR A 12 7.89 -11.62 3.70
C THR A 12 8.30 -11.85 2.24
N LEU A 13 8.83 -13.03 1.91
CA LEU A 13 9.16 -13.39 0.53
C LEU A 13 7.93 -13.57 -0.37
N LEU A 14 6.79 -14.05 0.17
CA LEU A 14 5.51 -14.04 -0.56
C LEU A 14 5.07 -12.61 -0.87
N LYS A 15 5.24 -11.69 0.08
CA LYS A 15 4.95 -10.27 -0.13
C LYS A 15 5.83 -9.68 -1.24
N GLN A 16 7.12 -10.00 -1.24
CA GLN A 16 8.04 -9.58 -2.29
C GLN A 16 7.63 -10.13 -3.67
N ALA A 17 7.27 -11.41 -3.76
CA ALA A 17 6.80 -12.04 -5.00
C ALA A 17 5.53 -11.36 -5.52
N VAL A 18 4.55 -11.11 -4.65
CA VAL A 18 3.31 -10.41 -5.01
C VAL A 18 3.59 -8.98 -5.49
N ASN A 19 4.50 -8.26 -4.82
CA ASN A 19 4.92 -6.93 -5.25
C ASN A 19 5.59 -6.96 -6.63
N GLY A 20 6.48 -7.92 -6.89
CA GLY A 20 7.16 -8.06 -8.18
C GLY A 20 6.18 -8.32 -9.33
N LEU A 21 5.26 -9.27 -9.14
CA LEU A 21 4.22 -9.59 -10.12
C LEU A 21 3.28 -8.41 -10.38
N SER A 22 2.82 -7.72 -9.32
CA SER A 22 2.00 -6.51 -9.48
C SER A 22 2.74 -5.35 -10.12
N GLY A 23 4.05 -5.21 -9.91
CA GLY A 23 4.85 -4.11 -10.45
C GLY A 23 4.97 -4.13 -11.97
N VAL A 24 4.90 -5.32 -12.59
CA VAL A 24 4.94 -5.48 -14.05
C VAL A 24 3.55 -5.67 -14.68
N CYS A 25 2.53 -5.98 -13.87
CA CYS A 25 1.16 -6.20 -14.31
C CYS A 25 0.51 -4.87 -14.74
N ASP A 26 0.13 -4.80 -16.01
CA ASP A 26 -0.59 -3.65 -16.59
C ASP A 26 -2.11 -3.83 -16.55
N GLY A 27 -2.61 -4.81 -15.80
CA GLY A 27 -4.02 -5.18 -15.83
C GLY A 27 -4.37 -6.32 -16.79
N ALA A 28 -3.37 -6.99 -17.38
CA ALA A 28 -3.55 -7.92 -18.50
C ALA A 28 -4.20 -7.23 -19.71
N GLU A 29 -3.78 -5.98 -19.97
CA GLU A 29 -4.31 -5.15 -21.05
C GLU A 29 -3.52 -5.35 -22.36
N THR A 30 -2.20 -5.27 -22.27
CA THR A 30 -1.33 -5.24 -23.47
C THR A 30 -0.07 -6.10 -23.32
N ARG A 31 0.29 -6.48 -22.09
CA ARG A 31 1.49 -7.27 -21.80
C ARG A 31 1.14 -8.71 -21.48
N ASP A 32 0.87 -9.48 -22.54
CA ASP A 32 0.67 -10.92 -22.42
C ASP A 32 1.85 -11.57 -21.68
N ASP A 33 1.54 -12.57 -20.86
CA ASP A 33 2.50 -13.34 -20.06
C ASP A 33 3.33 -12.54 -19.02
N GLN A 34 2.96 -11.29 -18.71
CA GLN A 34 3.62 -10.47 -17.68
C GLN A 34 2.68 -10.07 -16.54
N GLY A 35 3.09 -10.39 -15.31
CA GLY A 35 2.33 -10.14 -14.10
C GLY A 35 1.21 -11.14 -13.88
N PHE A 36 0.17 -10.69 -13.18
CA PHE A 36 -1.03 -11.48 -12.92
C PHE A 36 -1.91 -11.61 -14.16
N ASP A 37 -2.60 -12.74 -14.27
CA ASP A 37 -3.69 -12.88 -15.24
C ASP A 37 -4.96 -12.19 -14.73
N GLY A 38 -5.94 -11.99 -15.62
CA GLY A 38 -7.15 -11.22 -15.31
C GLY A 38 -7.92 -11.72 -14.07
N SER A 39 -7.84 -13.01 -13.73
CA SER A 39 -8.51 -13.57 -12.56
C SER A 39 -7.80 -13.21 -11.25
N ASP A 40 -6.48 -13.10 -11.29
CA ASP A 40 -5.63 -12.84 -10.14
C ASP A 40 -5.32 -11.34 -9.95
N THR A 41 -5.37 -10.55 -11.02
CA THR A 41 -4.95 -9.14 -11.05
C THR A 41 -5.51 -8.29 -9.92
N ARG A 42 -6.84 -8.31 -9.69
CA ARG A 42 -7.44 -7.47 -8.63
C ARG A 42 -6.95 -7.83 -7.23
N ALA A 43 -6.87 -9.13 -6.94
CA ALA A 43 -6.40 -9.61 -5.64
C ALA A 43 -4.89 -9.37 -5.48
N GLY A 44 -4.11 -9.60 -6.55
CA GLY A 44 -2.68 -9.39 -6.58
C GLY A 44 -2.32 -7.94 -6.26
N HIS A 45 -2.92 -6.97 -6.95
CA HIS A 45 -2.69 -5.55 -6.66
C HIS A 45 -3.17 -5.13 -5.27
N LEU A 46 -4.31 -5.63 -4.80
CA LEU A 46 -4.75 -5.37 -3.42
C LEU A 46 -3.72 -5.88 -2.41
N TYR A 47 -3.22 -7.11 -2.58
CA TYR A 47 -2.25 -7.68 -1.66
C TYR A 47 -0.87 -7.02 -1.79
N ALA A 48 -0.47 -6.57 -2.98
CA ALA A 48 0.72 -5.74 -3.18
C ALA A 48 0.59 -4.38 -2.47
N PHE A 49 -0.61 -3.81 -2.43
CA PHE A 49 -0.88 -2.56 -1.73
C PHE A 49 -0.88 -2.70 -0.20
N LEU A 50 -1.55 -3.72 0.33
CA LEU A 50 -1.72 -3.89 1.77
C LEU A 50 -0.42 -4.28 2.49
N PRO A 51 -0.11 -3.74 3.68
CA PRO A 51 0.96 -4.30 4.52
C PRO A 51 0.64 -5.75 4.90
N LEU A 52 1.66 -6.54 5.24
CA LEU A 52 1.50 -7.98 5.48
C LEU A 52 0.55 -8.29 6.65
N ASP A 53 0.48 -7.42 7.65
CA ASP A 53 -0.47 -7.53 8.77
C ASP A 53 -1.92 -7.26 8.36
N ALA A 54 -2.14 -6.53 7.26
CA ALA A 54 -3.47 -6.29 6.71
C ALA A 54 -3.94 -7.38 5.75
N TRP A 55 -3.09 -8.36 5.43
CA TRP A 55 -3.50 -9.51 4.62
C TRP A 55 -4.47 -10.39 5.42
N PRO A 56 -5.61 -10.78 4.84
CA PRO A 56 -6.41 -11.84 5.44
C PRO A 56 -5.63 -13.15 5.40
N LEU A 57 -5.82 -14.05 6.36
CA LEU A 57 -5.03 -15.29 6.43
C LEU A 57 -5.19 -16.17 5.18
N SER A 58 -6.38 -16.16 4.59
CA SER A 58 -6.64 -16.82 3.30
C SER A 58 -5.80 -16.29 2.13
N ALA A 59 -5.23 -15.07 2.23
CA ALA A 59 -4.35 -14.51 1.21
C ALA A 59 -3.00 -15.23 1.12
N PHE A 60 -2.47 -15.77 2.24
CA PHE A 60 -1.14 -16.36 2.26
C PHE A 60 -1.08 -17.63 1.39
N HIS A 61 -2.05 -18.54 1.56
CA HIS A 61 -2.14 -19.73 0.72
C HIS A 61 -2.34 -19.38 -0.76
N ARG A 62 -3.18 -18.38 -1.04
CA ARG A 62 -3.39 -17.88 -2.41
C ARG A 62 -2.10 -17.32 -3.01
N ALA A 63 -1.38 -16.48 -2.28
CA ALA A 63 -0.10 -15.90 -2.72
C ALA A 63 0.96 -16.98 -2.95
N TRP A 64 1.04 -18.00 -2.09
CA TRP A 64 1.92 -19.14 -2.31
C TRP A 64 1.57 -19.91 -3.59
N ARG A 65 0.29 -20.13 -3.89
CA ARG A 65 -0.12 -20.74 -5.17
C ARG A 65 0.32 -19.91 -6.37
N TRP A 66 0.27 -18.57 -6.26
CA TRP A 66 0.78 -17.69 -7.30
C TRP A 66 2.27 -17.84 -7.52
N THR A 67 3.07 -18.10 -6.48
CA THR A 67 4.52 -18.32 -6.69
C THR A 67 4.82 -19.58 -7.50
N LYS A 68 3.94 -20.60 -7.45
CA LYS A 68 4.07 -21.81 -8.27
C LYS A 68 3.56 -21.57 -9.69
N LYS A 69 2.44 -20.86 -9.83
CA LYS A 69 1.83 -20.50 -11.12
C LYS A 69 2.75 -19.60 -11.96
N TYR A 70 3.29 -18.54 -11.35
CA TYR A 70 4.09 -17.51 -12.02
C TYR A 70 5.61 -17.69 -11.82
N HIS A 71 6.08 -18.91 -11.51
CA HIS A 71 7.48 -19.18 -11.15
C HIS A 71 8.49 -18.66 -12.19
N ARG A 72 8.21 -18.83 -13.49
CA ARG A 72 9.11 -18.37 -14.56
C ARG A 72 9.32 -16.85 -14.55
N GLN A 73 8.26 -16.08 -14.28
CA GLN A 73 8.36 -14.63 -14.17
C GLN A 73 9.13 -14.23 -12.91
N LEU A 74 8.90 -14.92 -11.79
CA LEU A 74 9.61 -14.68 -10.54
C LEU A 74 11.10 -14.99 -10.66
N GLU A 75 11.48 -16.06 -11.36
CA GLU A 75 12.88 -16.38 -11.68
C GLU A 75 13.55 -15.29 -12.50
N GLN A 76 12.86 -14.76 -13.52
CA GLN A 76 13.35 -13.61 -14.31
C GLN A 76 13.54 -12.36 -13.45
N MET A 77 12.72 -12.17 -12.41
CA MET A 77 12.84 -11.10 -11.42
C MET A 77 13.86 -11.42 -10.30
N GLN A 78 14.53 -12.57 -10.34
CA GLN A 78 15.45 -13.04 -9.31
C GLN A 78 14.80 -13.21 -7.92
N ILE A 79 13.52 -13.60 -7.88
CA ILE A 79 12.77 -13.89 -6.65
C ILE A 79 12.59 -15.42 -6.53
N ASP A 80 13.47 -16.08 -5.78
CA ASP A 80 13.39 -17.54 -5.57
C ASP A 80 12.36 -17.91 -4.50
N CYS A 81 11.24 -18.48 -4.91
CA CYS A 81 10.18 -18.98 -4.04
C CYS A 81 10.10 -20.52 -3.97
N SER A 82 11.14 -21.22 -4.44
CA SER A 82 11.13 -22.68 -4.54
C SER A 82 11.07 -23.35 -3.16
N GLY A 83 11.86 -22.84 -2.20
CA GLY A 83 11.96 -23.35 -0.83
C GLY A 83 10.89 -22.86 0.15
N LEU A 84 9.92 -22.05 -0.28
CA LEU A 84 8.89 -21.53 0.62
C LEU A 84 7.92 -22.66 1.06
N PRO A 85 7.73 -22.87 2.38
CA PRO A 85 6.76 -23.83 2.87
C PRO A 85 5.34 -23.43 2.48
N GLU A 86 4.47 -24.40 2.23
CA GLU A 86 3.06 -24.15 1.98
C GLU A 86 2.41 -23.59 3.27
N PRO A 87 1.79 -22.38 3.22
CA PRO A 87 1.05 -21.86 4.36
C PRO A 87 -0.16 -22.73 4.68
N PRO A 88 -0.63 -22.79 5.94
CA PRO A 88 -1.88 -23.47 6.27
C PRO A 88 -3.06 -22.90 5.48
N ARG A 89 -4.08 -23.74 5.27
CA ARG A 89 -5.33 -23.31 4.63
C ARG A 89 -6.25 -22.73 5.69
N PHE A 90 -6.54 -21.44 5.55
CA PHE A 90 -7.44 -20.72 6.43
C PHE A 90 -8.77 -20.46 5.73
N GLU A 91 -9.64 -21.47 5.71
CA GLU A 91 -10.99 -21.33 5.17
C GLU A 91 -11.79 -20.34 6.01
N HIS A 92 -12.59 -19.50 5.34
CA HIS A 92 -13.43 -18.46 5.96
C HIS A 92 -12.72 -17.38 6.78
N GLN A 93 -11.39 -17.42 6.93
CA GLN A 93 -10.60 -16.36 7.60
C GLN A 93 -10.21 -15.25 6.62
N GLY A 94 -11.25 -14.65 6.04
CA GLY A 94 -11.15 -13.54 5.08
C GLY A 94 -11.14 -12.16 5.74
N ARG A 95 -11.29 -12.07 7.07
CA ARG A 95 -11.58 -10.85 7.82
C ARG A 95 -10.37 -10.42 8.65
N GLN A 96 -9.83 -9.23 8.36
CA GLN A 96 -8.64 -8.69 8.99
C GLN A 96 -8.79 -7.17 9.20
N ILE A 97 -8.38 -6.69 10.37
CA ILE A 97 -8.13 -5.27 10.63
C ILE A 97 -6.66 -5.12 10.98
N ALA A 98 -6.00 -4.12 10.43
CA ALA A 98 -4.60 -3.82 10.77
C ALA A 98 -4.35 -2.32 10.66
N LEU A 99 -3.22 -1.88 11.22
CA LEU A 99 -2.82 -0.49 11.13
C LEU A 99 -2.45 -0.10 9.70
N GLN A 100 -2.76 1.15 9.34
CA GLN A 100 -2.10 1.77 8.20
C GLN A 100 -0.63 2.05 8.54
N PRO A 101 0.30 1.97 7.57
CA PRO A 101 1.73 2.23 7.80
C PRO A 101 2.03 3.61 8.39
N ASP A 102 1.21 4.61 8.10
CA ASP A 102 1.32 5.97 8.63
C ASP A 102 0.68 6.13 10.02
N THR A 103 0.09 5.06 10.56
CA THR A 103 -0.64 5.02 11.84
C THR A 103 -1.84 5.98 11.94
N ARG A 104 -2.32 6.53 10.82
CA ARG A 104 -3.45 7.49 10.79
C ARG A 104 -4.82 6.82 10.74
N GLY A 105 -4.83 5.49 10.68
CA GLY A 105 -6.04 4.72 10.58
C GLY A 105 -5.79 3.23 10.52
N PHE A 106 -6.84 2.54 10.08
CA PHE A 106 -6.90 1.09 10.01
C PHE A 106 -7.23 0.68 8.59
N PHE A 107 -6.57 -0.35 8.08
CA PHE A 107 -7.08 -1.15 6.97
C PHE A 107 -8.12 -2.13 7.49
N VAL A 108 -9.22 -2.27 6.75
CA VAL A 108 -10.29 -3.23 7.05
C VAL A 108 -10.54 -4.10 5.82
N THR A 109 -10.09 -5.35 5.88
CA THR A 109 -10.16 -6.31 4.75
C THR A 109 -11.16 -7.41 5.07
N PHE A 110 -12.15 -7.60 4.21
CA PHE A 110 -13.11 -8.69 4.27
C PHE A 110 -13.68 -8.98 2.87
N PRO A 111 -14.12 -10.23 2.59
CA PRO A 111 -14.82 -10.57 1.36
C PRO A 111 -16.10 -9.75 1.19
N TYR A 112 -16.64 -9.67 -0.03
CA TYR A 112 -17.92 -8.98 -0.23
C TYR A 112 -19.03 -9.70 0.54
N ASP A 113 -19.77 -8.94 1.34
CA ASP A 113 -20.87 -9.40 2.18
C ASP A 113 -21.74 -8.16 2.48
N ASP A 114 -23.02 -8.21 2.13
CA ASP A 114 -23.92 -7.05 2.19
C ASP A 114 -24.15 -6.57 3.63
N GLU A 115 -24.23 -7.50 4.58
CA GLU A 115 -24.42 -7.22 5.99
C GLU A 115 -23.17 -6.54 6.59
N LEU A 116 -21.98 -7.10 6.32
CA LEU A 116 -20.71 -6.49 6.74
C LEU A 116 -20.52 -5.11 6.13
N ILE A 117 -20.91 -4.90 4.87
CA ILE A 117 -20.82 -3.59 4.23
C ILE A 117 -21.76 -2.60 4.90
N ALA A 118 -23.01 -3.00 5.17
CA ALA A 118 -23.98 -2.15 5.82
C ALA A 118 -23.52 -1.74 7.24
N ALA A 119 -22.98 -2.68 8.00
CA ALA A 119 -22.46 -2.43 9.33
C ALA A 119 -21.17 -1.61 9.31
N PHE A 120 -20.23 -1.88 8.38
CA PHE A 120 -19.00 -1.12 8.22
C PHE A 120 -19.28 0.37 7.96
N ARG A 121 -20.31 0.67 7.16
CA ARG A 121 -20.73 2.05 6.85
C ARG A 121 -21.19 2.85 8.09
N GLN A 122 -21.51 2.19 9.19
CA GLN A 122 -21.89 2.85 10.45
C GLN A 122 -20.68 3.27 11.29
N ILE A 123 -19.47 2.84 10.95
CA ILE A 123 -18.25 3.18 11.71
C ILE A 123 -17.83 4.62 11.39
N PRO A 124 -17.66 5.50 12.38
CA PRO A 124 -17.15 6.85 12.15
C PRO A 124 -15.79 6.85 11.43
N GLY A 125 -15.62 7.75 10.46
CA GLY A 125 -14.36 7.87 9.71
C GLY A 125 -14.08 6.72 8.73
N GLN A 126 -15.06 5.85 8.46
CA GLN A 126 -14.95 4.81 7.43
C GLN A 126 -14.88 5.39 6.02
N ASP A 127 -14.14 4.72 5.14
CA ASP A 127 -14.06 5.07 3.73
C ASP A 127 -13.81 3.84 2.84
N LEU A 128 -14.23 3.93 1.57
CA LEU A 128 -14.02 2.93 0.53
C LEU A 128 -13.24 3.56 -0.63
N HIS A 129 -12.00 3.12 -0.79
CA HIS A 129 -11.12 3.60 -1.83
C HIS A 129 -11.20 2.70 -3.06
N THR A 130 -11.09 3.29 -4.25
CA THR A 130 -11.04 2.58 -5.53
C THR A 130 -9.79 3.01 -6.29
N ILE A 131 -8.92 2.05 -6.58
CA ILE A 131 -7.64 2.29 -7.27
C ILE A 131 -7.66 1.60 -8.63
N PRO A 132 -7.54 2.34 -9.74
CA PRO A 132 -7.45 1.75 -11.07
C PRO A 132 -6.15 0.94 -11.23
N ILE A 133 -6.23 -0.16 -11.95
CA ILE A 133 -5.11 -1.02 -12.34
C ILE A 133 -4.89 -0.82 -13.84
N GLY A 134 -3.64 -0.67 -14.27
CA GLY A 134 -3.36 -0.46 -15.69
C GLY A 134 -3.83 0.89 -16.20
N THR A 135 -4.07 1.01 -17.50
CA THR A 135 -4.60 2.24 -18.12
C THR A 135 -6.12 2.23 -18.25
N SER A 136 -6.75 1.07 -18.06
CA SER A 136 -8.18 0.88 -18.13
C SER A 136 -8.90 1.48 -16.93
N THR A 137 -9.98 2.18 -17.23
CA THR A 137 -10.96 2.65 -16.23
C THR A 137 -11.86 1.52 -15.71
N LYS A 138 -11.84 0.34 -16.35
CA LYS A 138 -12.70 -0.80 -16.01
C LYS A 138 -12.08 -1.75 -14.99
N LEU A 139 -10.76 -1.68 -14.80
CA LEU A 139 -10.05 -2.54 -13.88
C LEU A 139 -9.56 -1.74 -12.68
N PHE A 140 -10.01 -2.14 -11.49
CA PHE A 140 -9.64 -1.49 -10.25
C PHE A 140 -9.63 -2.53 -9.12
N PHE A 141 -8.88 -2.24 -8.06
CA PHE A 141 -9.07 -2.88 -6.77
C PHE A 141 -9.66 -1.89 -5.78
N ARG A 142 -10.28 -2.41 -4.72
CA ARG A 142 -10.88 -1.61 -3.66
C ARG A 142 -10.29 -1.99 -2.33
N TYR A 143 -10.14 -1.02 -1.45
CA TYR A 143 -9.77 -1.26 -0.05
C TYR A 143 -10.57 -0.33 0.86
N ARG A 144 -10.72 -0.75 2.11
CA ARG A 144 -11.48 0.01 3.11
C ARG A 144 -10.57 0.49 4.21
N THR A 145 -10.89 1.66 4.72
CA THR A 145 -10.13 2.28 5.81
C THR A 145 -11.04 2.84 6.87
N VAL A 146 -10.53 2.97 8.09
CA VAL A 146 -11.16 3.76 9.16
C VAL A 146 -10.12 4.75 9.67
N LYS A 147 -10.43 6.05 9.61
CA LYS A 147 -9.57 7.11 10.13
C LYS A 147 -9.64 7.17 11.66
N VAL A 148 -8.58 7.66 12.29
CA VAL A 148 -8.57 7.94 13.73
C VAL A 148 -9.39 9.21 14.00
N VAL A 149 -10.68 9.02 14.30
CA VAL A 149 -11.60 10.07 14.73
C VAL A 149 -12.35 9.63 15.98
N THR A 150 -12.92 10.58 16.72
CA THR A 150 -13.68 10.30 17.95
C THR A 150 -14.79 9.27 17.70
N GLY A 151 -14.86 8.24 18.55
CA GLY A 151 -15.83 7.15 18.44
C GLY A 151 -15.48 6.06 17.41
N ALA A 152 -14.55 6.30 16.48
CA ALA A 152 -14.17 5.31 15.47
C ALA A 152 -13.56 4.06 16.09
N GLY A 153 -12.67 4.23 17.07
CA GLY A 153 -11.97 3.11 17.71
C GLY A 153 -12.92 2.17 18.44
N LYS A 154 -13.83 2.71 19.27
CA LYS A 154 -14.86 1.91 19.97
C LYS A 154 -15.79 1.19 18.99
N ALA A 155 -16.27 1.89 17.96
CA ALA A 155 -17.14 1.29 16.93
C ALA A 155 -16.41 0.19 16.13
N LEU A 156 -15.14 0.41 15.79
CA LEU A 156 -14.30 -0.55 15.07
C LEU A 156 -14.05 -1.82 15.88
N LEU A 157 -13.75 -1.70 17.17
CA LEU A 157 -13.56 -2.86 18.05
C LEU A 157 -14.85 -3.65 18.26
N ALA A 158 -16.00 -2.96 18.43
CA ALA A 158 -17.29 -3.63 18.53
C ALA A 158 -17.67 -4.35 17.22
N PHE A 159 -17.42 -3.71 16.07
CA PHE A 159 -17.59 -4.32 14.76
C PHE A 159 -16.68 -5.55 14.60
N ALA A 160 -15.42 -5.45 15.02
CA ALA A 160 -14.47 -6.55 14.93
C ALA A 160 -14.90 -7.76 15.77
N ASP A 161 -15.35 -7.52 17.00
CA ASP A 161 -15.82 -8.56 17.92
C ASP A 161 -17.08 -9.25 17.37
N HIS A 162 -18.07 -8.47 16.93
CA HIS A 162 -19.34 -9.01 16.44
C HIS A 162 -19.18 -9.88 15.19
N TYR A 163 -18.27 -9.51 14.29
CA TYR A 163 -18.05 -10.20 13.01
C TYR A 163 -16.78 -11.05 12.96
N ASP A 164 -16.17 -11.34 14.10
CA ASP A 164 -15.00 -12.22 14.24
C ASP A 164 -13.82 -11.78 13.32
N PHE A 165 -13.46 -10.50 13.39
CA PHE A 165 -12.27 -10.00 12.72
C PHE A 165 -11.01 -10.29 13.54
N ARG A 166 -9.98 -10.80 12.87
CA ARG A 166 -8.63 -10.80 13.45
C ARG A 166 -8.07 -9.38 13.46
N LEU A 167 -7.45 -9.02 14.58
CA LEU A 167 -6.79 -7.73 14.76
C LEU A 167 -5.27 -7.88 14.62
N GLY A 168 -4.67 -7.06 13.79
CA GLY A 168 -3.22 -6.98 13.64
C GLY A 168 -2.56 -6.32 14.86
N PRO A 169 -1.23 -6.47 15.00
CA PRO A 169 -0.46 -5.85 16.09
C PRO A 169 -0.76 -4.34 16.23
N GLY A 170 -0.85 -3.85 17.47
CA GLY A 170 -1.11 -2.43 17.77
C GLY A 170 -2.53 -1.93 17.48
N THR A 171 -3.39 -2.70 16.80
CA THR A 171 -4.74 -2.26 16.43
C THR A 171 -5.61 -1.92 17.64
N LYS A 172 -5.62 -2.77 18.67
CA LYS A 172 -6.38 -2.50 19.91
C LYS A 172 -5.89 -1.24 20.63
N THR A 173 -4.57 -1.05 20.67
CA THR A 173 -3.94 0.10 21.32
C THR A 173 -4.31 1.42 20.63
N LEU A 174 -4.18 1.49 19.30
CA LEU A 174 -4.56 2.68 18.55
C LEU A 174 -6.07 2.95 18.66
N ALA A 175 -6.90 1.91 18.57
CA ALA A 175 -8.35 2.05 18.67
C ALA A 175 -8.77 2.59 20.06
N ALA A 176 -8.13 2.15 21.14
CA ALA A 176 -8.38 2.69 22.47
C ALA A 176 -7.97 4.17 22.61
N SER A 177 -7.01 4.64 21.79
CA SER A 177 -6.55 6.04 21.81
C SER A 177 -7.41 6.99 20.97
N CYS A 178 -8.28 6.49 20.09
CA CYS A 178 -9.13 7.32 19.21
C CYS A 178 -10.02 8.31 19.99
N ASP A 179 -10.40 7.97 21.22
CA ASP A 179 -11.23 8.83 22.07
C ASP A 179 -10.41 9.79 22.95
N MET A 180 -9.08 9.60 22.99
CA MET A 180 -8.14 10.35 23.83
C MET A 180 -7.29 11.36 23.03
N LEU A 181 -7.32 11.27 21.71
CA LEU A 181 -6.59 12.21 20.86
C LEU A 181 -7.41 13.49 20.75
N PRO A 182 -6.85 14.67 21.10
CA PRO A 182 -7.44 15.92 20.62
C PRO A 182 -7.50 15.82 19.10
N ALA A 183 -8.58 16.35 18.49
CA ALA A 183 -8.67 16.46 17.04
C ALA A 183 -7.32 17.01 16.55
N ILE A 184 -6.54 16.16 15.88
CA ILE A 184 -5.26 16.58 15.34
C ILE A 184 -5.65 17.59 14.27
N GLU A 185 -5.58 18.88 14.60
CA GLU A 185 -5.76 19.95 13.64
C GLU A 185 -4.77 19.67 12.52
N GLU A 186 -5.34 19.43 11.36
CA GLU A 186 -4.67 19.06 10.14
C GLU A 186 -3.72 20.18 9.70
N GLN A 187 -2.49 20.14 10.19
CA GLN A 187 -1.43 21.01 9.72
C GLN A 187 -0.18 20.16 9.51
N ASP A 188 -0.12 19.45 8.38
CA ASP A 188 1.15 18.94 7.90
C ASP A 188 1.07 18.64 6.40
N ALA A 189 2.22 18.77 5.74
CA ALA A 189 2.49 18.62 4.31
C ALA A 189 1.74 17.50 3.56
N ASP A 190 1.22 16.50 4.27
CA ASP A 190 0.52 15.33 3.73
C ASP A 190 -0.90 15.57 3.24
N GLN A 191 -1.49 16.73 3.51
CA GLN A 191 -2.76 17.11 2.89
C GLN A 191 -2.62 17.59 1.44
N HIS A 192 -1.39 17.93 1.02
CA HIS A 192 -1.18 18.35 -0.35
C HIS A 192 -1.25 17.12 -1.26
N GLU A 193 -2.28 17.13 -2.10
CA GLU A 193 -2.53 16.12 -3.12
C GLU A 193 -1.31 15.96 -4.04
N TYR A 194 -0.61 17.07 -4.34
CA TYR A 194 0.64 17.15 -5.08
C TYR A 194 1.78 17.52 -4.12
N ARG A 195 2.59 16.55 -3.72
CA ARG A 195 3.68 16.78 -2.76
C ARG A 195 4.89 15.90 -2.99
N ILE A 196 6.02 16.39 -2.50
CA ILE A 196 7.29 15.68 -2.49
C ILE A 196 7.83 15.70 -1.06
N VAL A 197 8.18 14.52 -0.55
CA VAL A 197 8.74 14.32 0.79
C VAL A 197 10.01 13.46 0.70
N VAL A 198 10.84 13.47 1.74
CA VAL A 198 11.95 12.53 1.87
C VAL A 198 11.40 11.22 2.44
N GLU A 199 11.76 10.08 1.85
CA GLU A 199 11.22 8.79 2.27
C GLU A 199 11.73 8.38 3.67
N SER A 200 10.79 8.08 4.58
CA SER A 200 11.08 7.67 5.96
C SER A 200 11.74 6.29 6.00
N GLY A 201 12.86 6.15 6.71
CA GLY A 201 13.55 4.86 6.92
C GLY A 201 14.72 4.59 5.97
N THR A 202 14.76 5.28 4.83
CA THR A 202 15.93 5.32 3.94
C THR A 202 16.15 6.76 3.49
N ALA A 203 17.14 7.45 4.10
CA ALA A 203 17.54 8.82 3.75
C ALA A 203 18.19 8.93 2.35
N ARG A 204 17.70 8.17 1.38
CA ARG A 204 18.27 7.91 0.05
C ARG A 204 17.25 8.04 -1.06
N ALA A 205 16.03 8.52 -0.81
CA ALA A 205 15.05 8.74 -1.87
C ALA A 205 14.05 9.86 -1.53
N PHE A 206 13.41 10.36 -2.58
CA PHE A 206 12.29 11.28 -2.56
C PHE A 206 11.01 10.53 -2.95
N ALA A 207 9.95 10.73 -2.19
CA ALA A 207 8.63 10.19 -2.46
C ALA A 207 7.73 11.28 -3.05
N LEU A 208 7.24 11.05 -4.27
CA LEU A 208 6.37 11.97 -5.03
C LEU A 208 4.93 11.44 -5.02
N TYR A 209 4.04 12.23 -4.44
CA TYR A 209 2.61 11.97 -4.35
C TYR A 209 1.87 12.95 -5.26
N PHE A 210 1.01 12.42 -6.12
CA PHE A 210 0.08 13.18 -6.96
C PHE A 210 -1.03 12.24 -7.47
N PRO A 211 -2.21 12.77 -7.85
CA PRO A 211 -3.26 11.98 -8.47
C PRO A 211 -2.77 11.31 -9.73
N ARG A 212 -3.40 10.21 -10.13
CA ARG A 212 -2.95 9.43 -11.29
C ARG A 212 -3.23 10.14 -12.62
N ILE A 213 -2.38 11.12 -12.94
CA ILE A 213 -2.43 11.93 -14.16
C ILE A 213 -1.44 11.33 -15.16
N ALA A 214 -1.92 10.94 -16.35
CA ALA A 214 -1.11 10.25 -17.36
C ALA A 214 0.13 11.06 -17.75
N ALA A 215 -0.03 12.37 -18.00
CA ALA A 215 1.07 13.27 -18.35
C ALA A 215 2.16 13.29 -17.26
N LEU A 216 1.78 13.50 -15.99
CA LEU A 216 2.73 13.51 -14.87
C LEU A 216 3.43 12.16 -14.69
N ASN A 217 2.70 11.05 -14.82
CA ASN A 217 3.30 9.72 -14.76
C ASN A 217 4.33 9.50 -15.87
N ASP A 218 4.04 9.92 -17.10
CA ASP A 218 4.97 9.76 -18.22
C ASP A 218 6.21 10.64 -18.08
N GLU A 219 6.08 11.81 -17.44
CA GLU A 219 7.22 12.64 -17.07
C GLU A 219 8.08 12.01 -15.96
N VAL A 220 7.45 11.53 -14.87
CA VAL A 220 8.18 10.87 -13.78
C VAL A 220 8.84 9.58 -14.26
N LYS A 221 8.23 8.87 -15.23
CA LYS A 221 8.84 7.73 -15.91
C LYS A 221 10.13 8.07 -16.69
N ARG A 222 10.50 9.33 -16.87
CA ARG A 222 11.78 9.72 -17.48
C ARG A 222 12.88 9.96 -16.45
N ILE A 223 12.55 10.05 -15.15
CA ILE A 223 13.54 10.32 -14.09
C ILE A 223 14.44 9.09 -13.88
N PRO A 224 15.77 9.20 -13.92
CA PRO A 224 16.66 8.05 -13.74
C PRO A 224 16.42 7.30 -12.42
N GLY A 225 16.35 5.97 -12.49
CA GLY A 225 16.24 5.12 -11.29
C GLY A 225 14.91 5.19 -10.55
N ARG A 226 13.87 5.88 -11.08
CA ARG A 226 12.54 5.86 -10.45
C ARG A 226 12.03 4.44 -10.28
N SER A 227 11.39 4.22 -9.15
CA SER A 227 10.62 3.01 -8.87
C SER A 227 9.23 3.39 -8.39
N PHE A 228 8.33 2.43 -8.48
CA PHE A 228 6.95 2.59 -8.06
C PHE A 228 6.79 1.92 -6.70
N ALA A 229 6.24 2.61 -5.69
CA ALA A 229 6.08 2.08 -4.35
C ALA A 229 4.63 2.11 -3.86
N TYR A 230 4.31 1.10 -3.06
CA TYR A 230 3.03 0.96 -2.39
C TYR A 230 3.12 1.16 -0.85
N SER A 231 4.34 1.27 -0.28
CA SER A 231 4.54 1.39 1.16
C SER A 231 4.24 2.82 1.64
N GLY A 232 3.12 3.01 2.36
CA GLY A 232 2.71 4.36 2.83
C GLY A 232 1.81 5.12 1.85
N GLY A 233 1.30 4.46 0.82
CA GLY A 233 0.39 5.05 -0.18
C GLY A 233 0.93 4.95 -1.60
N PHE A 234 0.12 5.34 -2.59
CA PHE A 234 0.52 5.38 -4.00
C PHE A 234 1.50 6.54 -4.23
N HIS A 235 2.76 6.24 -4.56
CA HIS A 235 3.74 7.26 -4.88
C HIS A 235 4.91 6.73 -5.72
N TRP A 236 5.59 7.67 -6.37
CA TRP A 236 6.86 7.39 -7.05
C TRP A 236 8.02 7.59 -6.09
N VAL A 237 8.98 6.67 -6.12
CA VAL A 237 10.22 6.76 -5.35
C VAL A 237 11.35 7.10 -6.29
N ILE A 238 11.98 8.24 -6.05
CA ILE A 238 13.09 8.78 -6.83
C ILE A 238 14.36 8.69 -6.00
N PRO A 239 15.40 7.98 -6.45
CA PRO A 239 16.61 7.83 -5.66
C PRO A 239 17.33 9.18 -5.50
N ALA A 240 17.91 9.42 -4.33
CA ALA A 240 18.65 10.64 -3.99
C ALA A 240 20.08 10.61 -4.57
N THR A 241 20.18 10.47 -5.89
CA THR A 241 21.43 10.54 -6.68
C THR A 241 21.45 11.84 -7.47
N ALA A 242 22.64 12.35 -7.82
CA ALA A 242 22.74 13.60 -8.58
C ALA A 242 21.95 13.59 -9.91
N PRO A 243 22.01 12.53 -10.76
CA PRO A 243 21.24 12.52 -12.01
C PRO A 243 19.72 12.51 -11.80
N ALA A 244 19.24 11.84 -10.75
CA ALA A 244 17.83 11.79 -10.43
C ALA A 244 17.33 13.09 -9.77
N ALA A 245 18.17 13.73 -8.94
CA ALA A 245 17.89 15.02 -8.33
C ALA A 245 17.81 16.15 -9.37
N ASP A 246 18.70 16.15 -10.36
CA ASP A 246 18.68 17.11 -11.47
C ASP A 246 17.39 17.01 -12.29
N ALA A 247 17.04 15.79 -12.73
CA ALA A 247 15.77 15.54 -13.42
C ALA A 247 14.53 15.84 -12.56
N LEU A 248 14.63 15.65 -11.23
CA LEU A 248 13.56 16.00 -10.29
C LEU A 248 13.40 17.52 -10.15
N LEU A 249 14.50 18.29 -10.16
CA LEU A 249 14.44 19.75 -10.17
C LEU A 249 13.78 20.28 -11.44
N GLU A 250 14.15 19.76 -12.62
CA GLU A 250 13.48 20.12 -13.88
C GLU A 250 11.98 19.78 -13.87
N PHE A 251 11.59 18.70 -13.20
CA PHE A 251 10.18 18.36 -13.00
C PHE A 251 9.50 19.39 -12.09
N ILE A 252 10.10 19.73 -10.95
CA ILE A 252 9.57 20.70 -9.98
C ILE A 252 9.42 22.09 -10.61
N GLU A 253 10.39 22.54 -11.40
CA GLU A 253 10.35 23.83 -12.10
C GLU A 253 9.18 23.92 -13.08
N ARG A 254 8.86 22.81 -13.76
CA ARG A 254 7.69 22.72 -14.65
C ARG A 254 6.37 22.59 -13.89
N HIS A 255 6.40 22.11 -12.65
CA HIS A 255 5.22 21.83 -11.82
C HIS A 255 5.27 22.56 -10.47
N PRO A 256 5.22 23.90 -10.45
CA PRO A 256 5.41 24.70 -9.23
C PRO A 256 4.30 24.54 -8.17
N HIS A 257 3.21 23.85 -8.52
CA HIS A 257 2.11 23.53 -7.62
C HIS A 257 2.42 22.35 -6.67
N PHE A 258 3.51 21.62 -6.90
CA PHE A 258 3.96 20.59 -5.96
C PHE A 258 4.45 21.23 -4.67
N PHE A 259 3.87 20.78 -3.56
CA PHE A 259 4.38 21.13 -2.24
C PHE A 259 5.73 20.44 -2.00
N LEU A 260 6.74 21.22 -1.61
CA LEU A 260 8.07 20.75 -1.24
C LEU A 260 8.27 20.96 0.26
N SER A 261 8.43 19.87 1.01
CA SER A 261 8.85 19.98 2.41
C SER A 261 10.24 20.65 2.53
N PRO A 262 10.53 21.36 3.63
CA PRO A 262 11.85 21.96 3.86
C PRO A 262 13.01 20.97 3.72
N ASP A 263 12.80 19.72 4.14
CA ASP A 263 13.81 18.66 4.07
C ASP A 263 14.14 18.25 2.62
N VAL A 264 13.15 18.25 1.74
CA VAL A 264 13.37 17.98 0.31
C VAL A 264 14.24 19.07 -0.31
N LYS A 265 13.93 20.35 -0.05
CA LYS A 265 14.73 21.48 -0.55
C LYS A 265 16.17 21.38 -0.10
N LYS A 266 16.38 21.26 1.22
CA LYS A 266 17.71 21.10 1.82
C LYS A 266 18.50 19.95 1.20
N ARG A 267 17.84 18.83 0.90
CA ARG A 267 18.50 17.66 0.33
C ARG A 267 18.82 17.83 -1.15
N LEU A 268 17.94 18.44 -1.94
CA LEU A 268 18.21 18.78 -3.33
C LEU A 268 19.40 19.74 -3.42
N ASP A 269 19.44 20.79 -2.59
CA ASP A 269 20.56 21.74 -2.56
C ASP A 269 21.89 21.06 -2.22
N ALA A 270 21.88 20.13 -1.25
CA ALA A 270 23.05 19.33 -0.90
C ALA A 270 23.55 18.42 -2.03
N LEU A 271 22.65 17.81 -2.80
CA LEU A 271 23.00 16.95 -3.93
C LEU A 271 23.53 17.75 -5.14
N MET A 272 23.07 18.99 -5.29
CA MET A 272 23.48 19.88 -6.38
C MET A 272 24.70 20.74 -6.05
N GLY A 273 25.26 20.62 -4.84
CA GLY A 273 26.42 21.41 -4.42
C GLY A 273 26.11 22.90 -4.26
N ARG A 274 24.86 23.26 -3.92
CA ARG A 274 24.36 24.65 -3.77
C ARG A 274 24.33 25.12 -2.30
N VAL A 275 25.09 24.46 -1.41
CA VAL A 275 25.17 24.78 0.03
C VAL A 275 26.17 25.89 0.29
#